data_AF-A0A6M1RLY3-F1
#
_entry.id   AF-A0A6M1RLY3-F1
#
_cell.length_a   1.000
_cell.length_b   1.000
_cell.length_c   1.000
_cell.angle_alpha   90.00
_cell.angle_beta   90.00
_cell.angle_gamma   90.00
#
_symmetry.space_group_name_H-M   'P 1'
#
loop_
_entity.id
_entity.type
_entity.pdbx_description
1 polymer ?
#
loop_
_entity_poly.entity_id
_entity_poly.type
_entity_poly.pdbx_seq_one_letter_code
_entity_poly.pdbx_strand_id
1 'polypeptide(L)'
;MPLRFDQFVQREFQDCATVGLDEREVVDLMQEFRLFGFWRIDLDTGLFYATPDVFRIYGLKATDGKMSLVEFGSRIHPDDLPLLMESFERTCLHKQSYHNIYQALGEDDRYKYVRTVGRFREKPGTSGEIIGITYEFFERLRTVAFCDDPQV
;
A
#
# COMPACT_ATOMS: atom_id res chain seq x y z
N MET A 1 10.02 -2.66 -20.52
CA MET A 1 11.07 -1.94 -19.77
C MET A 1 10.45 -1.62 -18.41
N PRO A 2 10.95 -2.17 -17.28
CA PRO A 2 10.38 -1.86 -15.99
C PRO A 2 10.56 -0.36 -15.71
N LEU A 3 9.49 0.31 -15.26
CA LEU A 3 9.55 1.70 -14.83
C LEU A 3 10.53 1.79 -13.67
N ARG A 4 11.73 2.34 -13.94
CA ARG A 4 12.67 2.75 -12.89
C ARG A 4 12.08 3.99 -12.21
N PHE A 5 11.54 3.82 -11.01
CA PHE A 5 11.03 4.90 -10.16
C PHE A 5 12.14 5.70 -9.46
N ASP A 6 13.38 5.60 -9.95
CA ASP A 6 14.62 6.09 -9.37
C ASP A 6 14.71 7.64 -9.30
N GLN A 7 13.72 8.37 -9.82
CA GLN A 7 13.57 9.81 -9.66
C GLN A 7 12.40 10.14 -8.75
N PHE A 8 12.62 10.02 -7.44
CA PHE A 8 11.73 10.60 -6.46
C PHE A 8 11.91 12.12 -6.45
N VAL A 9 10.91 12.84 -6.96
CA VAL A 9 10.74 14.24 -6.54
C VAL A 9 10.11 14.17 -5.16
N GLN A 10 10.91 14.48 -4.13
CA GLN A 10 10.39 14.67 -2.79
C GLN A 10 9.38 15.82 -2.88
N ARG A 11 8.09 15.48 -2.95
CA ARG A 11 7.03 16.49 -3.03
C ARG A 11 7.00 17.25 -1.72
N GLU A 12 6.81 18.56 -1.83
CA GLU A 12 6.57 19.40 -0.67
C GLU A 12 5.34 18.88 0.09
N PHE A 13 5.48 18.74 1.40
CA PHE A 13 4.38 18.33 2.26
C PHE A 13 3.22 19.32 2.11
N GLN A 14 2.04 18.80 1.81
CA GLN A 14 0.83 19.60 1.72
C GLN A 14 0.11 19.50 3.06
N ASP A 15 0.16 20.56 3.84
CA ASP A 15 -0.53 20.62 5.13
C ASP A 15 -2.05 20.75 4.91
N CYS A 16 -2.81 19.73 5.33
CA CYS A 16 -4.25 19.71 5.20
C CYS A 16 -4.95 20.83 5.99
N ALA A 17 -4.31 21.37 7.03
CA ALA A 17 -4.86 22.48 7.80
C ALA A 17 -5.01 23.77 6.94
N THR A 18 -4.24 23.89 5.85
CA THR A 18 -4.34 25.05 4.92
C THR A 18 -5.70 25.16 4.24
N VAL A 19 -6.45 24.06 4.15
CA VAL A 19 -7.82 24.01 3.59
C VAL A 19 -8.88 23.75 4.67
N GLY A 20 -8.50 23.83 5.95
CA GLY A 20 -9.41 23.64 7.09
C GLY A 20 -9.75 22.18 7.39
N LEU A 21 -8.96 21.22 6.89
CA LEU A 21 -9.12 19.79 7.17
C LEU A 21 -8.15 19.32 8.25
N ASP A 22 -8.54 18.29 9.00
CA ASP A 22 -7.63 17.54 9.87
C ASP A 22 -7.14 16.21 9.23
N GLU A 23 -6.14 15.58 9.85
CA GLU A 23 -5.55 14.33 9.34
C GLU A 23 -6.55 13.19 9.27
N ARG A 24 -7.54 13.14 10.16
CA ARG A 24 -8.58 12.11 10.16
C ARG A 24 -9.52 12.31 8.99
N GLU A 25 -9.98 13.53 8.74
CA GLU A 25 -10.82 13.83 7.57
C GLU A 25 -10.12 13.47 6.26
N VAL A 26 -8.80 13.72 6.17
CA VAL A 26 -8.00 13.31 5.01
C VAL A 26 -7.98 11.79 4.86
N VAL A 27 -7.79 11.04 5.96
CA VAL A 27 -7.79 9.57 5.92
C VAL A 27 -9.16 9.03 5.55
N ASP A 28 -10.24 9.56 6.15
CA ASP A 28 -11.62 9.18 5.86
C ASP A 28 -11.91 9.37 4.36
N LEU A 29 -11.55 10.53 3.79
CA LEU A 29 -11.69 10.81 2.35
C LEU A 29 -10.90 9.83 1.46
N MET A 30 -9.70 9.42 1.86
CA MET A 30 -8.92 8.42 1.12
C MET A 30 -9.58 7.03 1.17
N GLN A 31 -10.23 6.68 2.28
CA GLN A 31 -10.92 5.40 2.47
C GLN A 31 -12.31 5.36 1.81
N GLU A 32 -12.99 6.50 1.64
CA GLU A 32 -14.26 6.59 0.92
C GLU A 32 -14.12 6.26 -0.57
N PHE A 33 -12.97 6.59 -1.16
CA PHE A 33 -12.73 6.38 -2.59
C PHE A 33 -12.58 4.90 -2.94
N ARG A 34 -11.72 4.18 -2.20
CA ARG A 34 -11.42 2.76 -2.39
C ARG A 34 -10.78 2.17 -1.12
N LEU A 35 -10.62 0.85 -1.11
CA LEU A 35 -9.76 0.19 -0.13
C LEU A 35 -8.39 0.86 -0.12
N PHE A 36 -8.09 1.47 1.01
CA PHE A 36 -6.88 2.22 1.30
C PHE A 36 -6.45 1.84 2.71
N GLY A 37 -5.22 1.40 2.88
CA GLY A 37 -4.75 0.92 4.17
C GLY A 37 -3.30 1.25 4.43
N PHE A 38 -2.93 1.10 5.71
CA PHE A 38 -1.62 1.39 6.24
C PHE A 38 -0.97 0.10 6.71
N TRP A 39 0.34 0.02 6.59
CA TRP A 39 1.09 -1.13 7.07
C TRP A 39 2.50 -0.73 7.54
N ARG A 40 3.09 -1.62 8.33
CA ARG A 40 4.50 -1.56 8.71
C ARG A 40 5.12 -2.94 8.78
N ILE A 41 6.41 -3.05 8.47
CA ILE A 41 7.23 -4.25 8.65
C ILE A 41 8.28 -3.89 9.69
N ASP A 42 8.31 -4.64 10.78
CA ASP A 42 9.36 -4.55 11.79
C ASP A 42 10.56 -5.37 11.34
N LEU A 43 11.73 -4.73 11.16
CA LEU A 43 12.88 -5.37 10.54
C LEU A 43 13.63 -6.35 11.46
N ASP A 44 13.49 -6.21 12.78
CA ASP A 44 14.09 -7.12 13.75
C ASP A 44 13.31 -8.43 13.83
N THR A 45 11.97 -8.34 13.82
CA THR A 45 11.06 -9.48 13.99
C THR A 45 10.57 -10.08 12.67
N GLY A 46 10.67 -9.34 11.56
CA GLY A 46 10.08 -9.70 10.27
C GLY A 46 8.55 -9.67 10.26
N LEU A 47 7.90 -9.11 11.29
CA LEU A 47 6.44 -9.10 11.42
C LEU A 47 5.83 -7.98 10.56
N PHE A 48 4.85 -8.36 9.73
CA PHE A 48 4.07 -7.42 8.93
C PHE A 48 2.78 -7.08 9.69
N TYR A 49 2.54 -5.79 9.91
CA TYR A 49 1.35 -5.26 10.57
C TYR A 49 0.55 -4.43 9.57
N ALA A 50 -0.77 -4.59 9.56
CA ALA A 50 -1.63 -3.95 8.57
C ALA A 50 -3.00 -3.55 9.15
N THR A 51 -3.62 -2.53 8.57
CA THR A 51 -5.02 -2.20 8.84
C THR A 51 -5.98 -3.16 8.13
N PRO A 52 -7.25 -3.29 8.58
CA PRO A 52 -8.21 -4.19 7.96
C PRO A 52 -8.38 -4.05 6.45
N ASP A 53 -8.25 -2.83 5.91
CA ASP A 53 -8.35 -2.61 4.47
C ASP A 53 -7.19 -3.23 3.70
N VAL A 54 -5.99 -3.30 4.27
CA VAL A 54 -4.87 -4.03 3.65
C VAL A 54 -5.18 -5.53 3.57
N PHE A 55 -5.80 -6.12 4.60
CA PHE A 55 -6.24 -7.52 4.55
C PHE A 55 -7.26 -7.73 3.42
N ARG A 56 -8.27 -6.87 3.31
CA ARG A 56 -9.28 -6.92 2.23
C ARG A 56 -8.67 -6.75 0.84
N ILE A 57 -7.63 -5.90 0.71
CA ILE A 57 -6.89 -5.75 -0.55
C ILE A 57 -6.31 -7.09 -1.02
N TYR A 58 -5.79 -7.91 -0.09
CA TYR A 58 -5.18 -9.21 -0.37
C TYR A 58 -6.14 -10.41 -0.24
N GLY A 59 -7.45 -10.18 -0.14
CA GLY A 59 -8.42 -11.27 -0.01
C GLY A 59 -8.28 -12.07 1.29
N LEU A 60 -7.75 -11.44 2.34
CA LEU A 60 -7.50 -12.06 3.63
C LEU A 60 -8.50 -11.58 4.67
N LYS A 61 -8.84 -12.46 5.61
CA LYS A 61 -9.62 -12.07 6.79
C LYS A 61 -8.72 -11.32 7.76
N ALA A 62 -9.15 -10.14 8.21
CA ALA A 62 -8.42 -9.39 9.23
C ALA A 62 -8.34 -10.20 10.55
N THR A 63 -7.14 -10.29 11.10
CA THR A 63 -6.81 -10.95 12.37
C THR A 63 -6.52 -9.91 13.46
N ASP A 64 -5.47 -10.09 14.27
CA ASP A 64 -4.95 -9.13 15.25
C ASP A 64 -4.08 -8.02 14.59
N GLY A 65 -4.26 -7.80 13.29
CA GLY A 65 -3.48 -6.87 12.50
C GLY A 65 -2.13 -7.42 12.03
N LYS A 66 -1.80 -8.69 12.30
CA LYS A 66 -0.57 -9.32 11.83
C LYS A 66 -0.80 -10.18 10.58
N MET A 67 0.16 -10.11 9.68
CA MET A 67 0.26 -10.93 8.47
C MET A 67 1.69 -11.48 8.41
N SER A 68 1.89 -12.72 8.00
CA SER A 68 3.25 -13.20 7.71
C SER A 68 3.66 -12.76 6.31
N LEU A 69 4.96 -12.58 6.08
CA LEU A 69 5.48 -12.30 4.72
C LEU A 69 5.19 -13.45 3.74
N VAL A 70 5.03 -14.68 4.25
CA VAL A 70 4.64 -15.85 3.45
C VAL A 70 3.18 -15.74 3.00
N GLU A 71 2.26 -15.41 3.91
CA GLU A 71 0.85 -15.17 3.56
C GLU A 71 0.73 -14.00 2.59
N PHE A 72 1.40 -12.89 2.87
CA PHE A 72 1.46 -11.73 1.98
C PHE A 72 1.94 -12.13 0.58
N GLY A 73 3.11 -12.79 0.50
CA GLY A 73 3.70 -13.23 -0.77
C GLY A 73 2.83 -14.20 -1.56
N SER A 74 2.07 -15.06 -0.87
CA SER A 74 1.11 -15.99 -1.51
C SER A 74 -0.07 -15.30 -2.19
N ARG A 75 -0.35 -14.04 -1.84
CA ARG A 75 -1.42 -13.23 -2.43
C ARG A 75 -0.92 -12.32 -3.55
N ILE A 76 0.38 -12.32 -3.85
CA ILE A 76 0.95 -11.53 -4.94
C ILE A 76 1.06 -12.39 -6.19
N HIS A 77 0.81 -11.80 -7.35
CA HIS A 77 1.01 -12.49 -8.61
C HIS A 77 2.47 -12.97 -8.73
N PRO A 78 2.75 -14.23 -9.15
CA PRO A 78 4.09 -14.78 -9.17
C PRO A 78 5.11 -13.95 -9.97
N ASP A 79 4.67 -13.29 -11.04
CA ASP A 79 5.54 -12.45 -11.88
C ASP A 79 5.93 -11.13 -11.21
N ASP A 80 5.12 -10.64 -10.27
CA ASP A 80 5.37 -9.37 -9.57
C ASP A 80 6.13 -9.56 -8.25
N LEU A 81 6.05 -10.76 -7.65
CA LEU A 81 6.64 -11.05 -6.34
C LEU A 81 8.16 -10.77 -6.28
N PRO A 82 9.00 -11.15 -7.26
CA PRO A 82 10.43 -10.86 -7.21
C PRO A 82 10.75 -9.36 -7.14
N LEU A 83 10.03 -8.54 -7.91
CA LEU A 83 10.23 -7.09 -7.94
C LEU A 83 9.82 -6.44 -6.60
N LEU A 84 8.74 -6.94 -6.00
CA LEU A 84 8.26 -6.47 -4.70
C LEU A 84 9.24 -6.80 -3.58
N MET A 85 9.82 -8.02 -3.58
CA MET A 85 10.84 -8.43 -2.61
C MET A 85 12.13 -7.61 -2.76
N GLU A 86 12.60 -7.39 -4.00
CA GLU A 86 13.76 -6.53 -4.28
C GLU A 86 13.53 -5.11 -3.73
N SER A 87 12.30 -4.59 -3.84
CA SER A 87 11.96 -3.27 -3.31
C SER A 87 12.12 -3.19 -1.79
N PHE A 88 11.64 -4.22 -1.06
CA PHE A 88 11.80 -4.28 0.40
C PHE A 88 13.27 -4.38 0.79
N GLU A 89 14.04 -5.23 0.11
CA GLU A 89 15.47 -5.40 0.35
C GLU A 89 16.24 -4.10 0.14
N ARG A 90 16.04 -3.44 -1.00
CA ARG A 90 16.70 -2.17 -1.31
C ARG A 90 16.30 -1.06 -0.34
N THR A 91 15.03 -1.00 0.08
CA THR A 91 14.58 -0.02 1.07
C THR A 91 15.20 -0.26 2.44
N CYS A 92 15.36 -1.53 2.85
CA CYS A 92 16.08 -1.88 4.06
C CYS A 92 17.57 -1.48 3.98
N LEU A 93 18.24 -1.82 2.88
CA LEU A 93 19.68 -1.61 2.73
C LEU A 93 20.08 -0.15 2.51
N HIS A 94 19.30 0.57 1.70
CA HIS A 94 19.62 1.94 1.28
C HIS A 94 18.78 3.02 1.99
N LYS A 95 17.90 2.62 2.92
CA LYS A 95 17.03 3.52 3.69
C LYS A 95 16.19 4.44 2.79
N GLN A 96 15.70 3.91 1.68
CA GLN A 96 15.03 4.68 0.62
C GLN A 96 13.52 4.44 0.56
N SER A 97 12.80 5.35 -0.10
CA SER A 97 11.40 5.16 -0.48
C SER A 97 11.27 4.31 -1.74
N TYR A 98 10.11 3.67 -1.92
CA TYR A 98 9.78 2.92 -3.12
C TYR A 98 8.28 2.99 -3.43
N HIS A 99 7.95 2.84 -4.70
CA HIS A 99 6.58 2.83 -5.21
C HIS A 99 6.43 1.64 -6.14
N ASN A 100 5.49 0.73 -5.87
CA ASN A 100 5.21 -0.41 -6.74
C ASN A 100 3.75 -0.42 -7.16
N ILE A 101 3.52 -0.83 -8.40
CA ILE A 101 2.21 -1.24 -8.90
C ILE A 101 2.34 -2.71 -9.29
N TYR A 102 1.48 -3.56 -8.75
CA TYR A 102 1.53 -5.01 -8.95
C TYR A 102 0.14 -5.61 -8.83
N GLN A 103 0.02 -6.87 -9.19
CA GLN A 103 -1.21 -7.64 -9.10
C GLN A 103 -1.28 -8.40 -7.76
N ALA A 104 -2.40 -8.25 -7.07
CA ALA A 104 -2.72 -8.95 -5.83
C ALA A 104 -4.03 -9.71 -5.97
N LEU A 105 -4.14 -10.87 -5.31
CA LEU A 105 -5.32 -11.71 -5.28
C LEU A 105 -6.36 -11.11 -4.33
N GLY A 106 -7.54 -10.76 -4.85
CA GLY A 106 -8.66 -10.23 -4.06
C GLY A 106 -9.48 -11.31 -3.34
N GLU A 107 -10.56 -10.89 -2.66
CA GLU A 107 -11.50 -11.80 -1.97
C GLU A 107 -12.24 -12.76 -2.91
N ASP A 108 -12.33 -12.41 -4.20
CA ASP A 108 -12.99 -13.18 -5.26
C ASP A 108 -12.02 -14.06 -6.05
N ASP A 109 -10.80 -14.26 -5.54
CA ASP A 109 -9.70 -14.97 -6.19
C ASP A 109 -9.35 -14.43 -7.59
N ARG A 110 -9.67 -13.16 -7.86
CA ARG A 110 -9.23 -12.45 -9.07
C ARG A 110 -8.07 -11.52 -8.76
N TYR A 111 -7.13 -11.45 -9.68
CA TYR A 111 -6.05 -10.49 -9.60
C TYR A 111 -6.55 -9.08 -9.90
N LYS A 112 -6.17 -8.14 -9.04
CA LYS A 112 -6.41 -6.70 -9.23
C LYS A 112 -5.10 -5.93 -9.07
N TYR A 113 -5.02 -4.79 -9.75
CA TYR A 113 -3.88 -3.91 -9.56
C TYR A 113 -3.97 -3.21 -8.22
N VAL A 114 -2.85 -3.18 -7.51
CA VAL A 114 -2.68 -2.45 -6.26
C VAL A 114 -1.45 -1.58 -6.38
N ARG A 115 -1.47 -0.44 -5.69
CA ARG A 115 -0.32 0.43 -5.57
C ARG A 115 0.11 0.49 -4.12
N THR A 116 1.39 0.29 -3.89
CA THR A 116 1.99 0.49 -2.58
C THR A 116 3.04 1.58 -2.66
N VAL A 117 3.08 2.41 -1.63
CA VAL A 117 4.15 3.36 -1.39
C VAL A 117 4.71 3.03 -0.02
N GLY A 118 6.02 2.81 0.06
CA GLY A 118 6.69 2.52 1.31
C GLY A 118 7.98 3.29 1.45
N ARG A 119 8.44 3.44 2.69
CA ARG A 119 9.72 4.05 3.01
C ARG A 119 10.29 3.46 4.28
N PHE A 120 11.61 3.54 4.39
CA PHE A 120 12.30 3.27 5.64
C PHE A 120 11.91 4.31 6.71
N ARG A 121 11.79 3.84 7.95
CA ARG A 121 11.61 4.63 9.17
C ARG A 121 12.63 4.16 10.20
N GLU A 122 13.50 5.09 10.61
CA GLU A 122 14.38 4.87 11.76
C GLU A 122 13.56 4.57 13.02
N LYS A 123 14.02 3.59 13.80
CA LYS A 123 13.48 3.25 15.11
C LYS A 123 14.66 3.04 16.05
N PRO A 124 14.97 4.02 16.92
CA PRO A 124 16.20 4.01 17.73
C PRO A 124 16.38 2.71 18.51
N GLY A 125 17.59 2.13 18.45
CA GLY A 125 17.92 0.88 19.13
C GLY A 125 17.47 -0.40 18.41
N THR A 126 17.02 -0.32 17.15
CA THR A 126 16.59 -1.46 16.32
C THR A 126 17.14 -1.34 14.90
N SER A 127 16.92 -2.34 14.03
CA SER A 127 17.20 -2.22 12.59
C SER A 127 16.25 -1.28 11.83
N GLY A 128 15.23 -0.73 12.49
CA GLY A 128 14.25 0.17 11.86
C GLY A 128 12.97 -0.56 11.45
N GLU A 129 12.14 0.15 10.69
CA GLU A 129 10.90 -0.38 10.13
C GLU A 129 10.72 0.10 8.68
N ILE A 130 9.96 -0.64 7.90
CA ILE A 130 9.40 -0.13 6.64
C ILE A 130 7.95 0.22 6.93
N ILE A 131 7.53 1.43 6.59
CA ILE A 131 6.13 1.85 6.70
C ILE A 131 5.58 2.24 5.36
N GLY A 132 4.28 2.09 5.18
CA GLY A 132 3.67 2.47 3.92
C GLY A 132 2.15 2.46 3.92
N ILE A 133 1.67 2.79 2.74
CA ILE A 133 0.26 2.70 2.36
C ILE A 133 0.12 1.72 1.21
N THR A 134 -1.03 1.06 1.14
CA THR A 134 -1.45 0.29 -0.02
C THR A 134 -2.88 0.63 -0.34
N TYR A 135 -3.19 0.80 -1.62
CA TYR A 135 -4.53 1.05 -2.09
C TYR A 135 -4.80 0.35 -3.41
N GLU A 136 -6.07 0.06 -3.67
CA GLU A 136 -6.50 -0.51 -4.94
C GLU A 136 -6.25 0.48 -6.09
N PHE A 137 -5.57 0.05 -7.15
CA PHE A 137 -5.14 0.89 -8.24
C PHE A 137 -5.95 0.58 -9.51
N PHE A 138 -6.38 1.61 -10.21
CA PHE A 138 -7.09 1.43 -11.47
C PHE A 138 -6.13 1.02 -12.57
N GLU A 139 -6.46 -0.05 -13.28
CA GLU A 139 -6.05 -0.13 -14.67
C GLU A 139 -6.73 1.05 -15.39
N ARG A 140 -5.97 1.82 -16.18
CA ARG A 140 -6.48 3.05 -16.80
C ARG A 140 -7.54 2.71 -17.85
N LEU A 141 -8.77 2.49 -17.41
CA LEU A 141 -9.95 2.44 -18.27
C LEU A 141 -10.34 3.88 -18.58
N ARG A 142 -10.26 4.28 -19.85
CA ARG A 142 -10.86 5.53 -20.32
C ARG A 142 -12.37 5.34 -20.34
N THR A 143 -13.02 5.43 -19.19
CA THR A 143 -14.47 5.29 -19.09
C THR A 143 -14.98 6.30 -18.06
N VAL A 144 -15.96 7.10 -18.48
CA VAL A 144 -16.73 7.97 -17.59
C VAL A 144 -17.87 7.11 -17.05
N ALA A 145 -17.98 6.99 -15.73
CA ALA A 145 -19.14 6.42 -15.07
C ALA A 145 -19.91 7.56 -14.40
N PHE A 146 -21.19 7.68 -14.72
CA PHE A 146 -22.12 8.53 -13.98
C PHE A 146 -22.87 7.62 -13.00
N CYS A 147 -22.90 7.98 -11.72
CA CYS A 147 -23.80 7.35 -10.76
C CYS A 147 -25.14 8.06 -10.88
N ASP A 148 -26.12 7.40 -11.48
CA ASP A 148 -27.51 7.81 -11.33
C ASP A 148 -28.01 7.26 -9.99
N ASP A 149 -28.41 8.16 -9.09
CA ASP A 149 -29.07 7.81 -7.83
C ASP A 149 -30.40 7.12 -8.18
N PRO A 150 -30.67 5.87 -7.76
CA PRO A 150 -31.95 5.25 -7.98
C PRO A 150 -32.94 5.83 -6.96
N GLN A 151 -33.39 7.06 -7.18
CA GLN A 151 -34.52 7.60 -6.43
C GLN A 151 -35.83 7.06 -7.03
N VAL A 152 -36.49 6.28 -6.17
CA VAL A 152 -37.92 5.93 -6.19
C VAL A 152 -38.78 7.18 -6.23
#